data_AF-A0A2A2QXJ7-F1
#
_entry.id   AF-A0A2A2QXJ7-F1
#
_cell.length_a   1.000
_cell.length_b   1.000
_cell.length_c   1.000
_cell.angle_alpha   90.00
_cell.angle_beta   90.00
_cell.angle_gamma   90.00
#
_symmetry.space_group_name_H-M   'P 1'
#
loop_
_entity.id
_entity.type
_entity.pdbx_description
1 polymer ?
#
loop_
_entity_poly.entity_id
_entity_poly.type
_entity_poly.pdbx_seq_one_letter_code
_entity_poly.pdbx_strand_id
1 'polypeptide(L)'
;MKTKLRILALAFLATAAARAGSTIDPAARHGYGANIGWTDWQYDTAAPDGVTVENYLLHGKIYAANVGWIDTGNGTPAGGVQYSQTGGEWGVNHDGAGNLSGYAYGANIGWIAFDPSVSSPPRVDLATGKMSGFAYSSNVGWIGLEGITTSFGPGTDSDGDGIADAWEYEQLAAAGLPANLATLGAGDVDGDGTSDADEFDADTDPFDSGELLRITNFTRAALSAALQWTHSPRRIYQVKSSPDLLTWTDEGAPTLLDSAAVATGGAPRLFFRVEASLP
;
A
#
# COMPACT_ATOMS: atom_id res chain seq x y z
N MET A 1 -34.55 26.80 -37.80
CA MET A 1 -33.24 27.13 -37.19
C MET A 1 -32.49 25.83 -36.97
N LYS A 2 -31.32 25.67 -37.60
CA LYS A 2 -30.50 24.44 -37.52
C LYS A 2 -29.49 24.61 -36.38
N THR A 3 -29.66 23.87 -35.29
CA THR A 3 -28.74 23.91 -34.14
C THR A 3 -27.54 23.02 -34.46
N LYS A 4 -26.35 23.61 -34.56
CA LYS A 4 -25.09 22.90 -34.84
C LYS A 4 -24.56 22.30 -33.53
N LEU A 5 -24.48 20.98 -33.47
CA LEU A 5 -23.76 20.23 -32.44
C LEU A 5 -22.25 20.44 -32.67
N ARG A 6 -21.54 21.03 -31.70
CA ARG A 6 -20.08 21.15 -31.72
C ARG A 6 -19.50 19.97 -30.95
N ILE A 7 -18.89 19.03 -31.66
CA ILE A 7 -18.05 17.98 -31.07
C ILE A 7 -16.74 18.67 -30.66
N LEU A 8 -16.45 18.69 -29.36
CA LEU A 8 -15.17 19.15 -28.83
C LEU A 8 -14.24 17.93 -28.79
N ALA A 9 -13.24 17.92 -29.66
CA ALA A 9 -12.18 16.91 -29.63
C ALA A 9 -11.29 17.16 -28.40
N LEU A 10 -11.27 16.21 -27.47
CA LEU A 10 -10.36 16.21 -26.33
C LEU A 10 -8.98 15.75 -26.82
N ALA A 11 -8.02 16.65 -26.86
CA ALA A 11 -6.64 16.32 -27.18
C ALA A 11 -6.03 15.57 -25.97
N PHE A 12 -5.65 14.31 -26.16
CA PHE A 12 -4.82 13.57 -25.22
C PHE A 12 -3.47 14.27 -25.11
N LEU A 13 -3.29 15.01 -24.02
CA LEU A 13 -1.97 15.45 -23.59
C LEU A 13 -1.31 14.21 -22.98
N ALA A 14 -0.27 13.68 -23.63
CA ALA A 14 0.63 12.72 -22.99
C ALA A 14 1.27 13.43 -21.78
N THR A 15 0.73 13.19 -20.60
CA THR A 15 1.37 13.57 -19.34
C THR A 15 2.61 12.70 -19.21
N ALA A 16 3.79 13.32 -19.37
CA ALA A 16 5.00 12.73 -18.81
C ALA A 16 4.72 12.47 -17.33
N ALA A 17 4.75 11.21 -16.91
CA ALA A 17 4.58 10.83 -15.52
C ALA A 17 5.53 11.69 -14.67
N ALA A 18 4.96 12.51 -13.79
CA ALA A 18 5.76 13.20 -12.79
C ALA A 18 6.41 12.10 -11.94
N ARG A 19 7.75 12.08 -11.82
CA ARG A 19 8.41 11.21 -10.85
C ARG A 19 7.89 11.62 -9.47
N ALA A 20 7.08 10.75 -8.86
CA ALA A 20 6.65 10.94 -7.49
C ALA A 20 7.90 10.98 -6.61
N GLY A 21 8.01 12.00 -5.75
CA GLY A 21 9.06 12.06 -4.75
C GLY A 21 8.89 10.96 -3.69
N SER A 22 9.87 10.86 -2.80
CA SER A 22 9.85 9.97 -1.63
C SER A 22 8.51 10.04 -0.87
N THR A 23 7.99 8.89 -0.42
CA THR A 23 6.80 8.80 0.44
C THR A 23 7.08 9.08 1.92
N ILE A 24 8.36 9.21 2.30
CA ILE A 24 8.77 9.49 3.67
C ILE A 24 8.33 10.90 4.10
N ASP A 25 7.75 11.00 5.30
CA ASP A 25 7.36 12.26 5.92
C ASP A 25 8.60 13.12 6.20
N PRO A 26 8.70 14.34 5.64
CA PRO A 26 9.82 15.25 5.89
C PRO A 26 10.08 15.55 7.38
N ALA A 27 9.05 15.47 8.24
CA ALA A 27 9.15 15.73 9.67
C ALA A 27 9.59 14.49 10.49
N ALA A 28 9.46 13.29 9.93
CA ALA A 28 9.77 12.02 10.59
C ALA A 28 10.48 11.09 9.60
N ARG A 29 11.76 11.38 9.34
CA ARG A 29 12.56 10.73 8.29
C ARG A 29 13.88 10.14 8.77
N HIS A 30 14.13 10.19 10.07
CA HIS A 30 15.44 9.87 10.64
C HIS A 30 15.38 8.62 11.50
N GLY A 31 16.06 7.57 11.03
CA GLY A 31 16.41 6.39 11.82
C GLY A 31 17.80 6.52 12.44
N TYR A 32 18.18 5.57 13.30
CA TYR A 32 19.47 5.59 13.99
C TYR A 32 20.06 4.19 14.19
N GLY A 33 21.37 4.06 14.01
CA GLY A 33 22.11 2.87 14.46
C GLY A 33 23.43 3.24 15.12
N ALA A 34 23.84 2.50 16.14
CA ALA A 34 24.97 2.87 16.99
C ALA A 34 26.30 3.06 16.23
N ASN A 35 26.56 2.24 15.20
CA ASN A 35 27.81 2.29 14.43
C ASN A 35 27.66 2.98 13.06
N ILE A 36 26.45 3.41 12.69
CA ILE A 36 26.17 4.12 11.43
C ILE A 36 25.77 5.59 11.66
N GLY A 37 25.26 5.94 12.84
CA GLY A 37 24.71 7.24 13.17
C GLY A 37 23.29 7.43 12.65
N TRP A 38 22.92 8.67 12.37
CA TRP A 38 21.62 9.03 11.80
C TRP A 38 21.52 8.63 10.31
N THR A 39 20.38 8.08 9.93
CA THR A 39 20.02 7.76 8.55
C THR A 39 18.85 8.64 8.12
N ASP A 40 18.94 9.35 6.99
CA ASP A 40 17.88 10.18 6.41
C ASP A 40 17.25 9.43 5.22
N TRP A 41 15.97 9.06 5.36
CA TRP A 41 15.24 8.22 4.42
C TRP A 41 14.54 9.01 3.32
N GLN A 42 14.27 10.29 3.54
CA GLN A 42 13.63 11.13 2.54
C GLN A 42 14.64 11.79 1.61
N TYR A 43 15.87 11.99 2.10
CA TYR A 43 16.79 12.99 1.57
C TYR A 43 16.91 12.95 0.04
N ASP A 44 16.40 14.01 -0.59
CA ASP A 44 17.03 14.66 -1.74
C ASP A 44 16.46 16.07 -2.05
N THR A 45 17.29 16.93 -2.65
CA THR A 45 16.85 18.17 -3.34
C THR A 45 17.25 18.25 -4.83
N ALA A 46 17.93 17.25 -5.42
CA ALA A 46 18.31 17.24 -6.84
C ALA A 46 18.70 15.88 -7.48
N ALA A 47 19.29 14.93 -6.75
CA ALA A 47 19.42 13.48 -7.03
C ALA A 47 20.36 12.88 -5.97
N PRO A 48 20.26 11.58 -5.60
CA PRO A 48 19.29 10.54 -6.00
C PRO A 48 18.00 10.55 -5.18
N ASP A 49 16.91 10.01 -5.74
CA ASP A 49 15.60 9.94 -5.09
C ASP A 49 15.66 9.26 -3.70
N GLY A 50 14.99 9.88 -2.71
CA GLY A 50 14.74 9.29 -1.40
C GLY A 50 13.88 8.03 -1.48
N VAL A 51 13.64 7.39 -0.33
CA VAL A 51 12.88 6.15 -0.26
C VAL A 51 11.42 6.37 -0.60
N THR A 52 10.88 5.50 -1.44
CA THR A 52 9.44 5.32 -1.67
C THR A 52 9.06 3.94 -1.16
N VAL A 53 8.00 3.91 -0.35
CA VAL A 53 7.39 2.69 0.18
C VAL A 53 6.13 2.43 -0.63
N GLU A 54 6.12 1.36 -1.40
CA GLU A 54 4.97 0.88 -2.15
C GLU A 54 4.31 -0.30 -1.42
N ASN A 55 3.21 -0.81 -1.98
CA ASN A 55 2.48 -1.93 -1.40
C ASN A 55 3.29 -3.24 -1.39
N TYR A 56 4.23 -3.40 -2.32
CA TYR A 56 4.99 -4.65 -2.47
C TYR A 56 6.50 -4.51 -2.24
N LEU A 57 7.05 -3.29 -2.31
CA LEU A 57 8.48 -3.08 -2.25
C LEU A 57 8.83 -1.66 -1.81
N LEU A 58 10.11 -1.48 -1.51
CA LEU A 58 10.73 -0.18 -1.39
C LEU A 58 11.69 0.04 -2.57
N HIS A 59 11.87 1.31 -2.91
CA HIS A 59 12.91 1.73 -3.83
C HIS A 59 13.46 3.10 -3.45
N GLY A 60 14.59 3.48 -4.05
CA GLY A 60 15.27 4.74 -3.75
C GLY A 60 16.35 4.57 -2.67
N LYS A 61 16.85 5.71 -2.16
CA LYS A 61 18.08 5.72 -1.35
C LYS A 61 17.91 6.36 0.01
N ILE A 62 18.63 5.80 0.97
CA ILE A 62 18.83 6.33 2.31
C ILE A 62 20.22 6.97 2.35
N TYR A 63 20.32 8.17 2.92
CA TYR A 63 21.60 8.82 3.17
C TYR A 63 22.02 8.67 4.63
N ALA A 64 23.29 8.32 4.88
CA ALA A 64 23.87 8.36 6.22
C ALA A 64 25.28 8.95 6.16
N ALA A 65 25.52 10.03 6.90
CA ALA A 65 26.75 10.83 6.79
C ALA A 65 28.05 10.01 6.96
N ASN A 66 28.00 8.95 7.77
CA ASN A 66 29.18 8.11 8.05
C ASN A 66 29.47 7.05 6.98
N VAL A 67 28.48 6.70 6.14
CA VAL A 67 28.59 5.55 5.21
C VAL A 67 28.14 5.88 3.79
N GLY A 68 27.63 7.09 3.54
CA GLY A 68 27.12 7.52 2.25
C GLY A 68 25.75 6.94 1.95
N TRP A 69 25.57 6.49 0.71
CA TRP A 69 24.30 6.03 0.18
C TRP A 69 24.05 4.55 0.45
N ILE A 70 22.80 4.25 0.79
CA ILE A 70 22.25 2.91 0.94
C ILE A 70 21.09 2.81 -0.03
N ASP A 71 21.13 1.81 -0.90
CA ASP A 71 20.13 1.55 -1.93
C ASP A 71 19.13 0.51 -1.43
N THR A 72 17.84 0.83 -1.50
CA THR A 72 16.75 -0.07 -1.05
C THR A 72 16.19 -0.92 -2.19
N GLY A 73 16.66 -0.71 -3.42
CA GLY A 73 16.15 -1.37 -4.61
C GLY A 73 15.82 -0.36 -5.72
N ASN A 74 15.63 -0.87 -6.93
CA ASN A 74 15.44 -0.07 -8.15
C ASN A 74 13.96 0.17 -8.52
N GLY A 75 13.01 -0.38 -7.77
CA GLY A 75 11.56 -0.28 -8.01
C GLY A 75 11.05 -1.09 -9.19
N THR A 76 11.89 -1.91 -9.82
CA THR A 76 11.55 -2.64 -11.04
C THR A 76 12.00 -4.10 -10.95
N PRO A 77 11.38 -4.89 -10.05
CA PRO A 77 11.65 -6.33 -9.98
C PRO A 77 11.25 -7.00 -11.30
N ALA A 78 12.03 -7.97 -11.75
CA ALA A 78 11.83 -8.69 -13.01
C ALA A 78 10.49 -9.45 -13.05
N GLY A 79 10.00 -9.88 -11.89
CA GLY A 79 8.68 -10.50 -11.75
C GLY A 79 7.52 -9.53 -11.60
N GLY A 80 7.77 -8.21 -11.58
CA GLY A 80 6.74 -7.17 -11.47
C GLY A 80 6.15 -6.95 -10.07
N VAL A 81 6.34 -7.88 -9.13
CA VAL A 81 5.72 -7.82 -7.79
C VAL A 81 6.74 -7.48 -6.70
N GLN A 82 7.67 -8.40 -6.43
CA GLN A 82 8.68 -8.29 -5.38
C GLN A 82 10.06 -8.69 -5.92
N TYR A 83 11.13 -8.20 -5.30
CA TYR A 83 12.48 -8.68 -5.59
C TYR A 83 12.60 -10.15 -5.17
N SER A 84 13.02 -11.02 -6.10
CA SER A 84 13.15 -12.47 -5.85
C SER A 84 14.26 -12.83 -4.86
N GLN A 85 15.17 -11.89 -4.57
CA GLN A 85 16.37 -12.12 -3.76
C GLN A 85 17.30 -13.20 -4.35
N THR A 86 17.16 -13.49 -5.65
CA THR A 86 17.94 -14.49 -6.38
C THR A 86 18.41 -13.93 -7.72
N GLY A 87 19.35 -14.60 -8.39
CA GLY A 87 19.76 -14.19 -9.74
C GLY A 87 20.42 -12.81 -9.83
N GLY A 88 20.88 -12.24 -8.71
CA GLY A 88 21.43 -10.88 -8.64
C GLY A 88 20.39 -9.78 -8.48
N GLU A 89 19.11 -10.13 -8.40
CA GLU A 89 18.03 -9.24 -8.00
C GLU A 89 17.96 -9.15 -6.48
N TRP A 90 17.91 -7.93 -5.96
CA TRP A 90 17.86 -7.62 -4.54
C TRP A 90 17.13 -6.30 -4.33
N GLY A 91 16.65 -6.12 -3.11
CA GLY A 91 15.97 -4.92 -2.65
C GLY A 91 15.16 -5.24 -1.42
N VAL A 92 14.50 -4.22 -0.86
CA VAL A 92 13.63 -4.38 0.30
C VAL A 92 12.21 -4.59 -0.18
N ASN A 93 11.62 -5.72 0.20
CA ASN A 93 10.24 -6.08 -0.09
C ASN A 93 9.32 -5.65 1.06
N HIS A 94 8.08 -5.37 0.72
CA HIS A 94 6.96 -5.16 1.63
C HIS A 94 5.86 -6.17 1.27
N ASP A 95 5.26 -6.86 2.23
CA ASP A 95 4.22 -7.88 1.96
C ASP A 95 2.80 -7.31 1.86
N GLY A 96 2.66 -5.98 1.81
CA GLY A 96 1.38 -5.29 1.88
C GLY A 96 0.70 -5.32 3.24
N ALA A 97 1.16 -6.16 4.19
CA ALA A 97 0.64 -6.28 5.55
C ALA A 97 1.54 -5.59 6.60
N GLY A 98 2.51 -4.80 6.13
CA GLY A 98 3.43 -4.03 6.96
C GLY A 98 4.74 -4.74 7.29
N ASN A 99 5.00 -5.97 6.85
CA ASN A 99 6.27 -6.64 7.11
C ASN A 99 7.30 -6.30 6.03
N LEU A 100 8.51 -5.92 6.45
CA LEU A 100 9.62 -5.66 5.54
C LEU A 100 10.58 -6.85 5.50
N SER A 101 11.08 -7.18 4.31
CA SER A 101 12.04 -8.27 4.12
C SER A 101 13.07 -7.96 3.03
N GLY A 102 14.11 -8.79 2.90
CA GLY A 102 15.09 -8.67 1.82
C GLY A 102 16.34 -7.87 2.21
N TYR A 103 16.93 -7.17 1.25
CA TYR A 103 18.25 -6.56 1.44
C TYR A 103 18.35 -5.17 0.82
N ALA A 104 18.88 -4.23 1.60
CA ALA A 104 19.44 -2.99 1.08
C ALA A 104 20.97 -3.11 0.95
N TYR A 105 21.58 -2.25 0.14
CA TYR A 105 23.02 -2.28 -0.12
C TYR A 105 23.67 -0.91 0.00
N GLY A 106 24.68 -0.77 0.85
CA GLY A 106 25.53 0.42 0.93
C GLY A 106 26.95 0.12 0.47
N ALA A 107 27.50 0.89 -0.48
CA ALA A 107 28.82 0.60 -1.06
C ALA A 107 29.96 0.54 -0.01
N ASN A 108 29.83 1.30 1.09
CA ASN A 108 30.83 1.37 2.15
C ASN A 108 30.58 0.38 3.31
N ILE A 109 29.40 -0.25 3.37
CA ILE A 109 28.99 -1.11 4.49
C ILE A 109 28.39 -2.46 4.07
N GLY A 110 28.33 -2.73 2.77
CA GLY A 110 27.77 -3.96 2.22
C GLY A 110 26.27 -4.10 2.47
N TRP A 111 25.85 -5.35 2.64
CA TRP A 111 24.44 -5.73 2.80
C TRP A 111 23.87 -5.31 4.14
N ILE A 112 22.60 -4.91 4.10
CA ILE A 112 21.75 -4.61 5.24
C ILE A 112 20.49 -5.48 5.07
N ALA A 113 20.30 -6.44 5.97
CA ALA A 113 19.19 -7.35 5.96
C ALA A 113 17.97 -6.74 6.65
N PHE A 114 16.83 -6.82 5.99
CA PHE A 114 15.50 -6.67 6.57
C PHE A 114 14.99 -8.09 6.84
N ASP A 115 15.12 -8.55 8.07
CA ASP A 115 14.81 -9.94 8.43
C ASP A 115 13.53 -9.98 9.28
N PRO A 116 12.41 -10.52 8.75
CA PRO A 116 11.15 -10.58 9.49
C PRO A 116 11.17 -11.63 10.63
N SER A 117 12.21 -12.46 10.73
CA SER A 117 12.32 -13.53 11.73
C SER A 117 13.01 -13.12 13.04
N VAL A 118 13.57 -11.91 13.10
CA VAL A 118 14.23 -11.39 14.31
C VAL A 118 13.23 -10.97 15.39
N SER A 119 13.70 -10.78 16.62
CA SER A 119 12.82 -10.47 17.77
C SER A 119 12.07 -9.13 17.65
N SER A 120 12.60 -8.20 16.87
CA SER A 120 12.02 -6.87 16.63
C SER A 120 12.08 -6.60 15.13
N PRO A 121 11.21 -7.27 14.35
CA PRO A 121 11.31 -7.29 12.89
C PRO A 121 11.02 -5.90 12.31
N PRO A 122 11.63 -5.56 11.16
CA PRO A 122 11.40 -4.29 10.50
C PRO A 122 9.97 -4.26 9.91
N ARG A 123 9.21 -3.22 10.27
CA ARG A 123 7.77 -3.13 10.00
C ARG A 123 7.36 -1.71 9.63
N VAL A 124 6.27 -1.58 8.89
CA VAL A 124 5.52 -0.34 8.69
C VAL A 124 4.09 -0.56 9.19
N ASP A 125 3.60 0.30 10.07
CA ASP A 125 2.21 0.30 10.49
C ASP A 125 1.35 0.92 9.38
N LEU A 126 0.44 0.14 8.80
CA LEU A 126 -0.34 0.58 7.63
C LEU A 126 -1.27 1.75 7.95
N ALA A 127 -1.82 1.83 9.17
CA ALA A 127 -2.76 2.89 9.52
C ALA A 127 -2.09 4.24 9.83
N THR A 128 -0.85 4.21 10.31
CA THR A 128 -0.13 5.42 10.77
C THR A 128 1.10 5.75 9.95
N GLY A 129 1.54 4.84 9.09
CA GLY A 129 2.78 4.97 8.33
C GLY A 129 4.06 4.82 9.16
N LYS A 130 3.96 4.58 10.46
CA LYS A 130 5.12 4.55 11.35
C LYS A 130 5.94 3.29 11.15
N MET A 131 7.23 3.46 10.95
CA MET A 131 8.15 2.33 10.90
C MET A 131 8.63 1.94 12.30
N SER A 132 8.90 0.66 12.48
CA SER A 132 9.41 0.11 13.74
C SER A 132 10.35 -1.07 13.50
N GLY A 133 11.04 -1.50 14.57
CA GLY A 133 11.98 -2.61 14.51
C GLY A 133 13.34 -2.24 13.91
N PHE A 134 14.09 -3.25 13.48
CA PHE A 134 15.49 -3.08 13.10
C PHE A 134 15.86 -3.82 11.82
N ALA A 135 16.70 -3.18 11.01
CA ALA A 135 17.50 -3.82 9.97
C ALA A 135 18.91 -4.13 10.52
N TYR A 136 19.61 -5.10 9.94
CA TYR A 136 20.93 -5.54 10.41
C TYR A 136 21.99 -5.54 9.33
N SER A 137 23.17 -5.02 9.63
CA SER A 137 24.36 -5.21 8.81
C SER A 137 25.50 -5.77 9.64
N SER A 138 26.25 -6.74 9.10
CA SER A 138 27.44 -7.28 9.76
C SER A 138 28.53 -6.21 10.01
N ASN A 139 28.52 -5.12 9.25
CA ASN A 139 29.55 -4.07 9.32
C ASN A 139 29.20 -2.91 10.26
N VAL A 140 27.89 -2.66 10.50
CA VAL A 140 27.43 -1.55 11.36
C VAL A 140 26.43 -1.95 12.45
N GLY A 141 26.08 -3.23 12.53
CA GLY A 141 25.13 -3.76 13.50
C GLY A 141 23.69 -3.37 13.19
N TRP A 142 22.90 -3.20 14.26
CA TRP A 142 21.48 -2.88 14.18
C TRP A 142 21.22 -1.41 13.82
N ILE A 143 20.27 -1.20 12.91
CA ILE A 143 19.79 0.09 12.44
C ILE A 143 18.30 0.15 12.75
N GLY A 144 17.91 1.04 13.65
CA GLY A 144 16.52 1.21 14.07
C GLY A 144 15.72 2.02 13.06
N LEU A 145 14.48 1.59 12.83
CA LEU A 145 13.53 2.25 11.93
C LEU A 145 12.58 3.23 12.66
N GLU A 146 12.61 3.22 14.00
CA GLU A 146 11.85 4.15 14.82
C GLU A 146 12.19 5.61 14.47
N GLY A 147 11.18 6.48 14.43
CA GLY A 147 11.34 7.89 14.04
C GLY A 147 11.15 8.17 12.55
N ILE A 148 10.84 7.13 11.78
CA ILE A 148 10.48 7.22 10.36
C ILE A 148 8.98 7.00 10.20
N THR A 149 8.34 7.88 9.44
CA THR A 149 6.93 7.77 9.02
C THR A 149 6.88 7.87 7.51
N THR A 150 6.01 7.09 6.87
CA THR A 150 5.80 7.09 5.42
C THR A 150 4.32 7.15 5.09
N SER A 151 3.96 7.69 3.94
CA SER A 151 2.74 7.27 3.23
C SER A 151 3.03 6.07 2.33
N PHE A 152 2.02 5.54 1.65
CA PHE A 152 2.23 4.49 0.65
C PHE A 152 2.07 5.07 -0.76
N GLY A 153 2.95 4.64 -1.66
CA GLY A 153 2.81 4.88 -3.09
C GLY A 153 1.76 3.94 -3.69
N PRO A 154 1.01 4.37 -4.71
CA PRO A 154 0.00 3.53 -5.37
C PRO A 154 0.61 2.31 -6.08
N GLY A 155 1.93 2.29 -6.27
CA GLY A 155 2.63 1.34 -7.14
C GLY A 155 2.71 1.84 -8.57
N THR A 156 3.37 1.06 -9.43
CA THR A 156 3.34 1.29 -10.88
C THR A 156 1.99 0.84 -11.43
N ASP A 157 1.40 1.68 -12.29
CA ASP A 157 0.17 1.42 -13.05
C ASP A 157 0.50 1.78 -14.52
N SER A 158 0.84 0.75 -15.30
CA SER A 158 1.44 0.90 -16.63
C SER A 158 0.42 1.11 -17.74
N ASP A 159 -0.80 0.57 -17.61
CA ASP A 159 -1.88 0.74 -18.59
C ASP A 159 -2.93 1.79 -18.18
N GLY A 160 -2.80 2.33 -16.97
CA GLY A 160 -3.44 3.56 -16.52
C GLY A 160 -4.91 3.37 -16.14
N ASP A 161 -5.27 2.19 -15.67
CA ASP A 161 -6.63 1.82 -15.33
C ASP A 161 -6.97 2.06 -13.84
N GLY A 162 -5.97 2.41 -13.02
CA GLY A 162 -6.09 2.67 -11.60
C GLY A 162 -5.77 1.47 -10.71
N ILE A 163 -5.39 0.33 -11.28
CA ILE A 163 -4.94 -0.87 -10.58
C ILE A 163 -3.40 -0.92 -10.64
N ALA A 164 -2.76 -1.36 -9.55
CA ALA A 164 -1.31 -1.48 -9.54
C ALA A 164 -0.86 -2.76 -10.26
N ASP A 165 0.10 -2.65 -11.18
CA ASP A 165 0.70 -3.75 -11.95
C ASP A 165 1.03 -4.96 -11.06
N ALA A 166 1.62 -4.69 -9.89
CA ALA A 166 2.07 -5.70 -8.95
C ALA A 166 0.91 -6.54 -8.39
N TRP A 167 -0.26 -5.92 -8.14
CA TRP A 167 -1.45 -6.64 -7.69
C TRP A 167 -2.05 -7.45 -8.83
N GLU A 168 -2.11 -6.90 -10.05
CA GLU A 168 -2.61 -7.66 -11.20
C GLU A 168 -1.76 -8.89 -11.50
N TYR A 169 -0.42 -8.74 -11.48
CA TYR A 169 0.48 -9.87 -11.65
C TYR A 169 0.31 -10.92 -10.56
N GLU A 170 0.05 -10.52 -9.31
CA GLU A 170 -0.25 -11.44 -8.21
C GLU A 170 -1.54 -12.22 -8.49
N GLN A 171 -2.65 -11.54 -8.81
CA GLN A 171 -3.95 -12.18 -9.08
C GLN A 171 -3.91 -13.08 -10.32
N LEU A 172 -3.30 -12.61 -11.42
CA LEU A 172 -3.14 -13.40 -12.64
C LEU A 172 -2.31 -14.66 -12.39
N ALA A 173 -1.21 -14.55 -11.62
CA ALA A 173 -0.39 -15.70 -11.29
C ALA A 173 -1.15 -16.71 -10.42
N ALA A 174 -1.93 -16.24 -9.44
CA ALA A 174 -2.79 -17.08 -8.60
C ALA A 174 -3.84 -17.84 -9.43
N ALA A 175 -4.44 -17.18 -10.42
CA ALA A 175 -5.38 -17.78 -11.37
C ALA A 175 -4.71 -18.67 -12.44
N GLY A 176 -3.38 -18.72 -12.51
CA GLY A 176 -2.63 -19.46 -13.53
C GLY A 176 -2.75 -18.85 -14.95
N LEU A 177 -2.99 -17.54 -15.02
CA LEU A 177 -3.16 -16.77 -16.24
C LEU A 177 -1.85 -16.09 -16.69
N PRO A 178 -1.73 -15.71 -17.97
CA PRO A 178 -0.58 -14.95 -18.44
C PRO A 178 -0.55 -13.54 -17.83
N ALA A 179 0.65 -13.02 -17.60
CA ALA A 179 0.92 -11.67 -17.12
C ALA A 179 0.54 -10.61 -18.18
N ASN A 180 -0.75 -10.29 -18.29
CA ASN A 180 -1.32 -9.30 -19.19
C ASN A 180 -2.18 -8.31 -18.41
N LEU A 181 -1.66 -7.09 -18.21
CA LEU A 181 -2.30 -6.02 -17.42
C LEU A 181 -3.68 -5.62 -17.98
N ALA A 182 -3.87 -5.70 -19.30
CA ALA A 182 -5.18 -5.43 -19.90
C ALA A 182 -6.30 -6.46 -19.58
N THR A 183 -6.09 -7.37 -18.64
CA THR A 183 -7.06 -8.39 -18.23
C THR A 183 -7.99 -7.86 -17.13
N LEU A 184 -7.46 -7.09 -16.18
CA LEU A 184 -8.22 -6.49 -15.09
C LEU A 184 -8.41 -5.00 -15.39
N GLY A 185 -9.32 -4.34 -14.66
CA GLY A 185 -9.51 -2.89 -14.73
C GLY A 185 -10.88 -2.46 -14.26
N ALA A 186 -11.56 -1.62 -15.05
CA ALA A 186 -12.95 -1.22 -14.76
C ALA A 186 -14.00 -2.32 -15.09
N GLY A 187 -13.55 -3.56 -15.32
CA GLY A 187 -14.36 -4.72 -15.62
C GLY A 187 -14.99 -5.34 -14.37
N ASP A 188 -15.46 -6.57 -14.52
CA ASP A 188 -15.99 -7.46 -13.48
C ASP A 188 -15.83 -8.87 -14.08
N VAL A 189 -14.62 -9.42 -13.94
CA VAL A 189 -14.18 -10.56 -14.75
C VAL A 189 -14.89 -11.86 -14.36
N ASP A 190 -15.29 -12.03 -13.10
CA ASP A 190 -16.05 -13.19 -12.64
C ASP A 190 -17.59 -13.00 -12.65
N GLY A 191 -18.06 -11.76 -12.82
CA GLY A 191 -19.47 -11.42 -13.02
C GLY A 191 -20.28 -11.40 -11.74
N ASP A 192 -19.67 -11.13 -10.59
CA ASP A 192 -20.34 -11.10 -9.30
C ASP A 192 -20.98 -9.75 -8.94
N GLY A 193 -20.73 -8.74 -9.77
CA GLY A 193 -21.26 -7.38 -9.65
C GLY A 193 -20.33 -6.39 -8.94
N THR A 194 -19.14 -6.81 -8.55
CA THR A 194 -18.05 -5.96 -8.05
C THR A 194 -17.05 -5.72 -9.17
N SER A 195 -16.54 -4.50 -9.31
CA SER A 195 -15.58 -4.23 -10.38
C SER A 195 -14.17 -4.67 -9.98
N ASP A 196 -13.33 -5.06 -10.94
CA ASP A 196 -11.96 -5.50 -10.63
C ASP A 196 -11.16 -4.40 -9.87
N ALA A 197 -11.50 -3.12 -10.11
CA ALA A 197 -10.97 -1.97 -9.38
C ALA A 197 -11.47 -1.87 -7.92
N ASP A 198 -12.75 -2.15 -7.67
CA ASP A 198 -13.28 -2.22 -6.29
C ASP A 198 -12.69 -3.43 -5.54
N GLU A 199 -12.41 -4.52 -6.25
CA GLU A 199 -11.73 -5.70 -5.70
C GLU A 199 -10.27 -5.42 -5.39
N PHE A 200 -9.58 -4.64 -6.22
CA PHE A 200 -8.25 -4.13 -5.90
C PHE A 200 -8.25 -3.31 -4.60
N ASP A 201 -9.22 -2.40 -4.43
CA ASP A 201 -9.36 -1.62 -3.19
C ASP A 201 -9.69 -2.51 -1.98
N ALA A 202 -10.44 -3.61 -2.17
CA ALA A 202 -10.80 -4.56 -1.14
C ALA A 202 -9.78 -5.67 -0.86
N ASP A 203 -8.84 -5.88 -1.79
CA ASP A 203 -7.92 -7.02 -1.86
C ASP A 203 -8.65 -8.37 -1.92
N THR A 204 -9.68 -8.47 -2.76
CA THR A 204 -10.41 -9.70 -3.06
C THR A 204 -9.94 -10.35 -4.36
N ASP A 205 -10.28 -11.62 -4.60
CA ASP A 205 -9.88 -12.33 -5.81
C ASP A 205 -10.86 -12.05 -6.97
N PRO A 206 -10.44 -11.31 -8.02
CA PRO A 206 -11.31 -10.97 -9.13
C PRO A 206 -11.74 -12.18 -9.96
N PHE A 207 -11.12 -13.35 -9.74
CA PHE A 207 -11.48 -14.58 -10.44
C PHE A 207 -12.36 -15.52 -9.60
N ASP A 208 -12.77 -15.15 -8.37
CA ASP A 208 -13.66 -15.94 -7.50
C ASP A 208 -14.84 -15.12 -6.96
N SER A 209 -15.99 -15.28 -7.61
CA SER A 209 -17.29 -14.66 -7.23
C SER A 209 -17.78 -14.93 -5.79
N GLY A 210 -17.11 -15.82 -5.05
CA GLY A 210 -17.34 -16.08 -3.64
C GLY A 210 -16.61 -15.12 -2.69
N GLU A 211 -15.54 -14.47 -3.16
CA GLU A 211 -14.62 -13.63 -2.42
C GLU A 211 -14.93 -12.15 -2.62
N LEU A 212 -15.69 -11.58 -1.69
CA LEU A 212 -16.15 -10.19 -1.78
C LEU A 212 -16.04 -9.48 -0.45
N LEU A 213 -15.86 -8.16 -0.48
CA LEU A 213 -16.07 -7.31 0.69
C LEU A 213 -17.57 -7.28 1.05
N ARG A 214 -17.92 -7.91 2.17
CA ARG A 214 -19.30 -7.95 2.65
C ARG A 214 -19.38 -8.00 4.16
N ILE A 215 -20.44 -7.39 4.70
CA ILE A 215 -20.82 -7.55 6.10
C ILE A 215 -21.33 -8.98 6.30
N THR A 216 -20.58 -9.77 7.07
CA THR A 216 -20.89 -11.17 7.37
C THR A 216 -21.75 -11.32 8.61
N ASN A 217 -21.72 -10.34 9.50
CA ASN A 217 -22.52 -10.33 10.71
C ASN A 217 -22.94 -8.90 11.08
N PHE A 218 -24.19 -8.76 11.53
CA PHE A 218 -24.75 -7.50 11.99
C PHE A 218 -25.61 -7.73 13.23
N THR A 219 -25.28 -7.05 14.33
CA THR A 219 -26.09 -7.10 15.55
C THR A 219 -26.44 -5.70 16.02
N ARG A 220 -27.69 -5.51 16.47
CA ARG A 220 -28.20 -4.22 16.97
C ARG A 220 -28.56 -4.32 18.44
N ALA A 221 -28.01 -3.41 19.23
CA ALA A 221 -28.42 -3.13 20.60
C ALA A 221 -29.24 -1.84 20.68
N ALA A 222 -29.68 -1.46 21.89
CA ALA A 222 -30.51 -0.27 22.09
C ALA A 222 -29.83 1.03 21.63
N LEU A 223 -28.51 1.15 21.82
CA LEU A 223 -27.73 2.36 21.55
C LEU A 223 -26.53 2.13 20.63
N SER A 224 -26.36 0.93 20.10
CA SER A 224 -25.23 0.59 19.23
C SER A 224 -25.58 -0.46 18.18
N ALA A 225 -24.75 -0.53 17.14
CA ALA A 225 -24.72 -1.60 16.16
C ALA A 225 -23.30 -2.15 16.09
N ALA A 226 -23.14 -3.46 15.97
CA ALA A 226 -21.86 -4.10 15.75
C ALA A 226 -21.86 -4.81 14.39
N LEU A 227 -20.78 -4.62 13.64
CA LEU A 227 -20.57 -5.11 12.30
C LEU A 227 -19.32 -5.99 12.28
N GLN A 228 -19.37 -7.05 11.47
CA GLN A 228 -18.19 -7.82 11.07
C GLN A 228 -18.22 -8.00 9.55
N TRP A 229 -17.07 -7.98 8.90
CA TRP A 229 -16.94 -8.09 7.45
C TRP A 229 -15.80 -9.02 7.05
N THR A 230 -15.80 -9.45 5.79
CA THR A 230 -14.62 -10.07 5.16
C THR A 230 -13.51 -9.03 5.04
N HIS A 231 -12.26 -9.40 5.34
CA HIS A 231 -11.16 -8.43 5.35
C HIS A 231 -9.85 -9.06 4.86
N SER A 232 -8.97 -8.21 4.33
CA SER A 232 -7.56 -8.46 4.10
C SER A 232 -6.73 -7.65 5.11
N PRO A 233 -5.65 -8.22 5.67
CA PRO A 233 -4.72 -7.46 6.50
C PRO A 233 -3.93 -6.41 5.72
N ARG A 234 -4.07 -6.36 4.39
CA ARG A 234 -3.37 -5.46 3.48
C ARG A 234 -4.19 -4.21 3.10
N ARG A 235 -5.37 -4.04 3.71
CA ARG A 235 -6.29 -2.92 3.45
C ARG A 235 -6.78 -2.29 4.73
N ILE A 236 -7.12 -1.01 4.64
CA ILE A 236 -7.75 -0.26 5.72
C ILE A 236 -9.25 -0.14 5.43
N TYR A 237 -10.06 -0.24 6.47
CA TYR A 237 -11.52 -0.19 6.39
C TYR A 237 -12.07 1.05 7.09
N GLN A 238 -12.93 1.79 6.40
CA GLN A 238 -13.73 2.87 6.97
C GLN A 238 -15.19 2.45 7.08
N VAL A 239 -15.68 2.37 8.31
CA VAL A 239 -17.11 2.18 8.57
C VAL A 239 -17.83 3.51 8.38
N LYS A 240 -18.94 3.48 7.65
CA LYS A 240 -19.78 4.67 7.46
C LYS A 240 -21.22 4.37 7.84
N SER A 241 -21.89 5.39 8.37
CA SER A 241 -23.32 5.33 8.62
C SER A 241 -24.08 6.38 7.82
N SER A 242 -25.36 6.12 7.58
CA SER A 242 -26.23 7.05 6.88
C SER A 242 -27.67 6.97 7.40
N PRO A 243 -28.38 8.10 7.58
CA PRO A 243 -29.81 8.07 7.90
C PRO A 243 -30.70 7.83 6.66
N ASP A 244 -30.19 8.06 5.45
CA ASP A 244 -30.97 8.22 4.23
C ASP A 244 -30.42 7.52 2.98
N LEU A 245 -29.27 6.83 3.07
CA LEU A 245 -28.50 6.22 1.97
C LEU A 245 -27.86 7.23 1.00
N LEU A 246 -27.98 8.53 1.27
CA LEU A 246 -27.45 9.59 0.42
C LEU A 246 -26.26 10.29 1.09
N THR A 247 -26.43 10.64 2.36
CA THR A 247 -25.40 11.31 3.15
C THR A 247 -24.73 10.29 4.05
N TRP A 248 -23.44 10.06 3.83
CA TRP A 248 -22.63 9.11 4.59
C TRP A 248 -21.70 9.87 5.54
N THR A 249 -21.54 9.36 6.75
CA THR A 249 -20.65 9.89 7.79
C THR A 249 -19.71 8.80 8.26
N ASP A 250 -18.43 9.15 8.40
CA ASP A 250 -17.41 8.25 8.90
C ASP A 250 -17.61 7.97 10.39
N GLU A 251 -17.55 6.69 10.74
CA GLU A 251 -17.73 6.20 12.10
C GLU A 251 -16.38 5.79 12.69
N GLY A 252 -15.80 6.70 13.49
CA GLY A 252 -14.47 6.49 14.06
C GLY A 252 -13.34 6.65 13.04
N ALA A 253 -12.12 6.28 13.46
CA ALA A 253 -10.96 6.28 12.58
C ALA A 253 -10.94 5.01 11.71
N PRO A 254 -10.30 5.06 10.52
CA PRO A 254 -10.04 3.88 9.71
C PRO A 254 -9.33 2.77 10.52
N THR A 255 -9.61 1.51 10.19
CA THR A 255 -9.12 0.36 10.97
C THR A 255 -8.62 -0.78 10.08
N LEU A 256 -7.64 -1.54 10.57
CA LEU A 256 -7.18 -2.81 9.97
C LEU A 256 -7.99 -4.01 10.49
N LEU A 257 -8.94 -3.78 11.39
CA LEU A 257 -9.76 -4.83 11.98
C LEU A 257 -10.91 -5.23 11.05
N ASP A 258 -11.45 -6.41 11.29
CA ASP A 258 -12.58 -7.00 10.56
C ASP A 258 -13.95 -6.66 11.17
N SER A 259 -13.96 -5.81 12.20
CA SER A 259 -15.14 -5.54 13.00
C SER A 259 -15.10 -4.19 13.70
N ALA A 260 -16.30 -3.63 13.91
CA ALA A 260 -16.47 -2.36 14.62
C ALA A 260 -17.83 -2.29 15.33
N ALA A 261 -17.89 -1.45 16.36
CA ALA A 261 -19.12 -1.07 17.03
C ALA A 261 -19.39 0.43 16.84
N VAL A 262 -20.56 0.75 16.33
CA VAL A 262 -21.01 2.12 16.04
C VAL A 262 -22.07 2.54 17.06
N ALA A 263 -21.94 3.74 17.61
CA ALA A 263 -22.96 4.33 18.46
C ALA A 263 -24.13 4.83 17.61
N THR A 264 -25.33 4.29 17.81
CA THR A 264 -26.51 4.68 17.01
C THR A 264 -27.31 5.82 17.66
N GLY A 265 -27.02 6.16 18.92
CA GLY A 265 -27.78 7.16 19.68
C GLY A 265 -29.27 6.80 19.84
N GLY A 266 -29.63 5.53 19.65
CA GLY A 266 -31.03 5.09 19.64
C GLY A 266 -31.81 5.49 18.38
N ALA A 267 -31.11 5.85 17.29
CA ALA A 267 -31.73 6.20 16.02
C ALA A 267 -32.71 5.09 15.56
N PRO A 268 -33.92 5.46 15.10
CA PRO A 268 -34.92 4.47 14.68
C PRO A 268 -34.53 3.80 13.37
N ARG A 269 -33.74 4.47 12.52
CA ARG A 269 -33.21 3.94 11.27
C ARG A 269 -31.80 4.49 11.01
N LEU A 270 -30.89 3.59 10.68
CA LEU A 270 -29.53 3.91 10.23
C LEU A 270 -29.10 2.80 9.27
N PHE A 271 -28.39 3.18 8.23
CA PHE A 271 -27.76 2.29 7.27
C PHE A 271 -26.26 2.30 7.51
N PHE A 272 -25.60 1.21 7.16
CA PHE A 272 -24.16 1.06 7.32
C PHE A 272 -23.55 0.54 6.03
N ARG A 273 -22.32 0.96 5.76
CA ARG A 273 -21.44 0.36 4.76
C ARG A 273 -20.02 0.35 5.29
N VAL A 274 -19.19 -0.50 4.69
CA VAL A 274 -17.76 -0.55 4.93
C VAL A 274 -17.09 -0.28 3.59
N GLU A 275 -16.14 0.64 3.58
CA GLU A 275 -15.29 0.91 2.42
C GLU A 275 -13.89 0.43 2.73
N ALA A 276 -13.28 -0.30 1.80
CA ALA A 276 -11.87 -0.63 1.84
C ALA A 276 -11.07 0.40 1.06
N SER A 277 -9.82 0.58 1.44
CA SER A 277 -8.85 1.33 0.65
C SER A 277 -7.45 0.78 0.87
N LEU A 278 -6.57 1.09 -0.07
CA LEU A 278 -5.13 1.03 0.16
C LEU A 278 -4.73 1.89 1.38
N PRO A 279 -3.63 1.53 2.07
CA PRO A 279 -3.15 2.24 3.25
C PRO A 279 -2.52 3.61 2.98
#